data_AF-A0A835U7F0-F1
#
_entry.id   AF-A0A835U7F0-F1
#
_cell.length_a   1.000
_cell.length_b   1.000
_cell.length_c   1.000
_cell.angle_alpha   90.00
_cell.angle_beta   90.00
_cell.angle_gamma   90.00
#
_symmetry.space_group_name_H-M   'P 1'
#
loop_
_entity.id
_entity.type
_entity.pdbx_description
1 polymer ?
#
loop_
_entity_poly.entity_id
_entity_poly.type
_entity_poly.pdbx_seq_one_letter_code
_entity_poly.pdbx_strand_id
1 'polypeptide(L)'
;MEKKESDYVITSEMLEDIMEEAIRIFWEFVKVEKHETPAILKALLANQVEVQDPTDYEFIDDIQADLQKKDKKLKDLLRTGNCIVKKFKKPQEDRSNQELFFSQVDLKLVSRVLRMSRITSDQLRWCHKKLSKITFSERKLHREPSFLLFPC
;
A
#
# COMPACT_ATOMS: atom_id res chain seq x y z
N MET A 1 -22.05 -29.04 34.45
CA MET A 1 -21.12 -28.80 33.33
C MET A 1 -20.95 -27.29 33.20
N GLU A 2 -19.99 -26.70 33.90
CA GLU A 2 -19.64 -25.29 33.73
C GLU A 2 -18.42 -25.21 32.81
N LYS A 3 -18.62 -24.67 31.61
CA LYS A 3 -17.53 -24.27 30.73
C LYS A 3 -16.82 -23.09 31.42
N LYS A 4 -15.60 -23.31 31.91
CA LYS A 4 -14.69 -22.21 32.22
C LYS A 4 -14.44 -21.44 30.92
N GLU A 5 -14.92 -20.20 30.83
CA GLU A 5 -14.35 -19.20 29.93
C GLU A 5 -12.85 -19.12 30.25
N SER A 6 -12.01 -19.70 29.38
CA SER A 6 -10.59 -19.42 29.43
C SER A 6 -10.43 -17.96 29.02
N ASP A 7 -9.97 -17.14 29.95
CA ASP A 7 -9.56 -15.77 29.70
C ASP A 7 -8.49 -15.80 28.59
N TYR A 8 -8.90 -15.54 27.35
CA TYR A 8 -8.05 -15.74 26.18
C TYR A 8 -7.13 -14.53 26.09
N VAL A 9 -5.97 -14.62 26.77
CA VAL A 9 -5.00 -13.53 26.82
C VAL A 9 -4.33 -13.39 25.45
N ILE A 10 -4.66 -12.30 24.74
CA ILE A 10 -3.99 -11.94 23.48
C ILE A 10 -2.70 -11.22 23.83
N THR A 11 -1.55 -11.80 23.48
CA THR A 11 -0.25 -11.12 23.61
C THR A 11 -0.04 -10.14 22.46
N SER A 12 0.88 -9.18 22.63
CA SER A 12 1.23 -8.22 21.57
C SER A 12 1.74 -8.94 20.30
N GLU A 13 2.55 -9.98 20.47
CA GLU A 13 3.06 -10.79 19.37
C GLU A 13 1.93 -11.50 18.62
N MET A 14 1.00 -12.12 19.35
CA MET A 14 -0.18 -12.75 18.74
C MET A 14 -1.06 -11.75 18.00
N LEU A 15 -1.20 -10.53 18.53
CA LEU A 15 -1.96 -9.46 17.87
C LEU A 15 -1.30 -9.03 16.56
N GLU A 16 0.03 -8.87 16.55
CA GLU A 16 0.80 -8.54 15.35
C GLU A 16 0.60 -9.60 14.26
N ASP A 17 0.71 -10.89 14.61
CA ASP A 17 0.49 -12.00 13.68
C ASP A 17 -0.93 -12.01 13.10
N ILE A 18 -1.94 -11.81 13.95
CA ILE A 18 -3.36 -11.75 13.53
C ILE A 18 -3.58 -10.58 12.57
N MET A 19 -3.03 -9.40 12.88
CA MET A 19 -3.16 -8.23 12.03
C MET A 19 -2.44 -8.43 10.69
N GLU A 20 -1.25 -9.02 10.70
CA GLU A 20 -0.53 -9.34 9.48
C GLU A 20 -1.32 -10.30 8.60
N GLU A 21 -1.85 -11.38 9.16
CA GLU A 21 -2.64 -12.34 8.41
C GLU A 21 -3.95 -11.73 7.89
N ALA A 22 -4.61 -10.88 8.67
CA ALA A 22 -5.79 -10.13 8.22
C ALA A 22 -5.46 -9.24 7.01
N ILE A 23 -4.31 -8.58 7.00
CA ILE A 23 -3.85 -7.77 5.86
C ILE A 23 -3.52 -8.67 4.66
N ARG A 24 -2.88 -9.83 4.87
CA ARG A 24 -2.62 -10.83 3.81
C ARG A 24 -3.89 -11.31 3.15
N ILE A 25 -4.90 -11.66 3.95
CA ILE A 25 -6.21 -12.07 3.45
C ILE A 25 -6.87 -10.92 2.68
N PHE A 26 -6.90 -9.70 3.25
CA PHE A 26 -7.45 -8.53 2.58
C PHE A 26 -6.76 -8.24 1.24
N TRP A 27 -5.45 -8.44 1.16
CA TRP A 27 -4.68 -8.24 -0.06
C TRP A 27 -5.07 -9.18 -1.20
N GLU A 28 -5.43 -10.42 -0.91
CA GLU A 28 -5.94 -11.32 -1.96
C GLU A 28 -7.22 -10.76 -2.61
N PHE A 29 -8.05 -10.04 -1.86
CA PHE A 29 -9.18 -9.30 -2.45
C PHE A 29 -8.73 -8.09 -3.27
N VAL A 30 -7.77 -7.31 -2.78
CA VAL A 30 -7.24 -6.12 -3.47
C VAL A 30 -6.50 -6.50 -4.77
N LYS A 31 -5.81 -7.65 -4.81
CA LYS A 31 -5.13 -8.18 -6.00
C LYS A 31 -6.10 -8.43 -7.17
N VAL A 32 -7.32 -8.87 -6.85
CA VAL A 32 -8.37 -9.14 -7.85
C VAL A 32 -8.91 -7.84 -8.45
N GLU A 33 -8.68 -6.69 -7.79
CA GLU A 33 -8.86 -5.37 -8.39
C GLU A 33 -7.79 -5.13 -9.47
N LYS A 34 -8.08 -5.63 -10.68
CA LYS A 34 -7.19 -5.56 -11.84
C LYS A 34 -6.96 -4.09 -12.20
N HIS A 35 -5.72 -3.63 -12.03
CA HIS A 35 -5.25 -2.31 -12.48
C HIS A 35 -5.06 -2.28 -14.00
N GLU A 36 -6.15 -2.38 -14.73
CA GLU A 36 -6.22 -1.82 -16.07
C GLU A 36 -7.37 -0.83 -16.01
N THR A 37 -7.11 0.35 -15.46
CA THR A 37 -7.93 1.51 -15.78
C THR A 37 -7.40 1.96 -17.14
N PRO A 38 -8.03 1.58 -18.27
CA PRO A 38 -7.62 2.02 -19.60
C PRO A 38 -7.39 3.53 -19.60
N ALA A 39 -6.45 4.00 -20.40
CA ALA A 39 -6.06 5.42 -20.46
C ALA A 39 -7.27 6.36 -20.64
N ILE A 40 -8.33 5.88 -21.29
CA ILE A 40 -9.62 6.56 -21.47
C ILE A 40 -10.35 6.79 -20.14
N LEU A 41 -10.38 5.81 -19.23
CA LEU A 41 -10.97 5.96 -17.90
C LEU A 41 -10.12 6.87 -16.99
N LYS A 42 -8.80 6.93 -17.18
CA LYS A 42 -7.94 7.92 -16.48
C LYS A 42 -8.29 9.35 -16.89
N ALA A 43 -8.49 9.61 -18.18
CA ALA A 43 -8.90 10.92 -18.69
C ALA A 43 -10.30 11.32 -18.19
N LEU A 44 -11.22 10.35 -18.06
CA LEU A 44 -12.57 10.59 -17.52
C LEU A 44 -12.56 10.83 -16.00
N LEU A 45 -11.73 10.10 -15.24
CA LEU A 45 -11.60 10.28 -13.79
C LEU A 45 -10.86 11.57 -13.41
N ALA A 46 -9.88 12.01 -14.22
CA ALA A 46 -9.21 13.29 -14.04
C ALA A 46 -10.19 14.48 -14.08
N ASN A 47 -11.30 14.33 -14.81
CA ASN A 47 -12.37 15.33 -14.89
C ASN A 47 -13.46 15.18 -13.80
N GLN A 48 -13.34 14.22 -12.88
CA GLN A 48 -14.39 13.89 -11.90
C GLN A 48 -13.97 13.95 -10.43
N VAL A 49 -12.69 14.10 -10.11
CA VAL A 49 -12.27 14.31 -8.72
C VAL A 49 -12.58 15.76 -8.37
N GLU A 50 -13.67 15.96 -7.63
CA GLU A 50 -14.00 17.25 -7.06
C GLU A 50 -13.04 17.49 -5.88
N VAL A 51 -12.05 18.35 -6.11
CA VAL A 51 -11.10 18.76 -5.10
C VAL A 51 -11.76 19.81 -4.21
N GLN A 52 -11.72 19.64 -2.89
CA GLN A 52 -12.35 20.59 -1.98
C GLN A 52 -11.67 21.97 -1.99
N ASP A 53 -10.34 22.01 -2.16
CA ASP A 53 -9.56 23.24 -2.25
C ASP A 53 -8.86 23.34 -3.63
N PRO A 54 -9.14 24.37 -4.44
CA PRO A 54 -8.47 24.59 -5.72
C PRO A 54 -6.94 24.74 -5.63
N THR A 55 -6.39 25.00 -4.44
CA THR A 55 -4.93 25.09 -4.22
C THR A 55 -4.27 23.71 -4.18
N ASP A 56 -5.05 22.65 -3.96
CA ASP A 56 -4.54 21.29 -3.81
C ASP A 56 -4.28 20.57 -5.14
N TYR A 57 -4.64 21.15 -6.29
CA TYR A 57 -4.42 20.53 -7.60
C TYR A 57 -2.94 20.25 -7.90
N GLU A 58 -2.04 21.22 -7.66
CA GLU A 58 -0.61 21.02 -7.85
C GLU A 58 -0.08 19.92 -6.91
N PHE A 59 -0.58 19.89 -5.67
CA PHE A 59 -0.20 18.89 -4.68
C PHE A 59 -0.69 17.47 -5.06
N ILE A 60 -1.86 17.36 -5.69
CA ILE A 60 -2.37 16.10 -6.25
C ILE A 60 -1.43 15.57 -7.34
N ASP A 61 -1.02 16.43 -8.27
CA ASP A 61 -0.14 16.04 -9.38
C ASP A 61 1.22 15.53 -8.88
N ASP A 62 1.80 16.20 -7.89
CA ASP A 62 3.03 15.78 -7.21
C ASP A 62 2.88 14.39 -6.57
N ILE A 63 1.78 14.16 -5.84
CA ILE A 63 1.49 12.87 -5.20
C ILE A 63 1.28 11.78 -6.27
N GLN A 64 0.59 12.08 -7.36
CA GLN A 64 0.37 11.13 -8.47
C GLN A 64 1.69 10.77 -9.16
N ALA A 65 2.58 11.74 -9.38
CA ALA A 65 3.88 11.51 -9.97
C ALA A 65 4.76 10.63 -9.06
N ASP A 66 4.79 10.88 -7.76
CA ASP A 66 5.53 10.04 -6.79
C ASP A 66 4.95 8.62 -6.71
N LEU A 67 3.62 8.48 -6.67
CA LEU A 67 2.94 7.18 -6.71
C LEU A 67 3.34 6.37 -7.95
N GLN A 68 3.28 6.98 -9.14
CA GLN A 68 3.64 6.31 -10.40
C GLN A 68 5.11 5.89 -10.41
N LYS A 69 6.01 6.77 -9.93
CA LYS A 69 7.45 6.49 -9.83
C LYS A 69 7.73 5.32 -8.90
N LYS A 70 7.08 5.25 -7.73
CA LYS A 70 7.25 4.16 -6.76
C LYS A 70 6.61 2.85 -7.21
N ASP A 71 5.44 2.90 -7.86
CA ASP A 71 4.79 1.72 -8.45
C ASP A 71 5.66 1.09 -9.53
N LYS A 72 6.28 1.90 -10.41
CA LYS A 72 7.23 1.43 -11.42
C LYS A 72 8.44 0.75 -10.77
N LYS A 73 9.09 1.39 -9.80
CA LYS A 73 10.24 0.81 -9.09
C LYS A 73 9.89 -0.49 -8.38
N LEU A 74 8.72 -0.57 -7.74
CA LEU A 74 8.28 -1.78 -7.04
C LEU A 74 8.01 -2.93 -8.01
N LYS A 75 7.39 -2.66 -9.16
CA LYS A 75 7.20 -3.65 -10.23
C LYS A 75 8.52 -4.14 -10.82
N ASP A 76 9.49 -3.25 -10.99
CA ASP A 76 10.83 -3.62 -11.46
C ASP A 76 11.52 -4.57 -10.46
N LEU A 77 11.44 -4.27 -9.15
CA LEU A 77 11.96 -5.15 -8.10
C LEU A 77 11.28 -6.52 -8.10
N LEU A 78 9.96 -6.57 -8.21
CA LEU A 78 9.21 -7.84 -8.26
C LEU A 78 9.55 -8.65 -9.51
N ARG A 79 9.73 -8.00 -10.66
CA ARG A 79 10.13 -8.66 -11.90
C ARG A 79 11.55 -9.23 -11.80
N THR A 80 12.49 -8.47 -11.24
CA THR A 80 13.87 -8.93 -11.01
C THR A 80 13.93 -10.02 -9.96
N GLY A 81 13.16 -9.89 -8.87
CA GLY A 81 12.97 -10.89 -7.84
C GLY A 81 12.49 -12.21 -8.44
N ASN A 82 11.41 -12.20 -9.23
CA ASN A 82 10.86 -13.41 -9.88
C ASN A 82 11.86 -14.13 -10.82
N CYS A 83 12.84 -13.43 -11.39
CA CYS A 83 13.94 -14.07 -12.13
C CYS A 83 14.98 -14.74 -11.21
N ILE A 84 15.16 -14.23 -9.99
CA ILE A 84 16.14 -14.70 -9.00
C ILE A 84 15.55 -15.73 -8.03
N VAL A 85 14.24 -15.71 -7.74
CA VAL A 85 13.54 -16.65 -6.82
C VAL A 85 13.62 -18.11 -7.31
N LYS A 86 13.97 -18.34 -8.58
CA LYS A 86 14.33 -19.70 -9.05
C LYS A 86 15.61 -20.26 -8.41
N LYS A 87 16.42 -19.48 -7.66
CA LYS A 87 17.72 -19.94 -7.17
C LYS A 87 17.97 -19.95 -5.66
N PHE A 88 17.25 -19.27 -4.77
CA PHE A 88 17.64 -19.31 -3.35
C PHE A 88 16.50 -19.17 -2.35
N LYS A 89 15.88 -20.30 -1.97
CA LYS A 89 15.07 -20.39 -0.74
C LYS A 89 15.97 -20.21 0.49
N LYS A 90 16.03 -19.01 1.06
CA LYS A 90 16.64 -18.75 2.38
C LYS A 90 15.70 -17.88 3.25
N PRO A 91 15.65 -18.09 4.58
CA PRO A 91 14.72 -17.42 5.48
C PRO A 91 14.91 -15.89 5.63
N GLN A 92 15.99 -15.30 5.12
CA GLN A 92 16.16 -13.84 5.10
C GLN A 92 15.26 -13.15 4.04
N GLU A 93 14.77 -13.93 3.06
CA GLU A 93 13.88 -13.45 2.01
C GLU A 93 12.47 -13.14 2.55
N ASP A 94 12.09 -13.69 3.70
CA ASP A 94 10.74 -13.56 4.27
C ASP A 94 10.41 -12.12 4.71
N ARG A 95 11.33 -11.46 5.44
CA ARG A 95 11.15 -10.04 5.80
C ARG A 95 11.18 -9.12 4.59
N SER A 96 12.04 -9.40 3.61
CA SER A 96 12.09 -8.63 2.36
C SER A 96 10.79 -8.80 1.56
N ASN A 97 10.23 -10.01 1.54
CA ASN A 97 8.95 -10.30 0.89
C ASN A 97 7.79 -9.61 1.62
N GLN A 98 7.84 -9.53 2.94
CA GLN A 98 6.87 -8.83 3.78
C GLN A 98 6.92 -7.30 3.55
N GLU A 99 8.11 -6.69 3.49
CA GLU A 99 8.27 -5.26 3.15
C GLU A 99 7.79 -4.95 1.72
N LEU A 100 8.11 -5.82 0.76
CA LEU A 100 7.61 -5.73 -0.62
C LEU A 100 6.09 -5.78 -0.64
N PHE A 101 5.50 -6.78 0.02
CA PHE A 101 4.06 -6.98 0.13
C PHE A 101 3.37 -5.76 0.75
N PHE A 102 3.81 -5.29 1.92
CA PHE A 102 3.19 -4.15 2.58
C PHE A 102 3.37 -2.85 1.78
N SER A 103 4.47 -2.71 1.04
CA SER A 103 4.64 -1.58 0.13
C SER A 103 3.67 -1.66 -1.05
N GLN A 104 3.39 -2.85 -1.58
CA GLN A 104 2.36 -3.02 -2.62
C GLN A 104 0.98 -2.63 -2.08
N VAL A 105 0.64 -3.05 -0.86
CA VAL A 105 -0.60 -2.68 -0.17
C VAL A 105 -0.72 -1.16 -0.05
N ASP A 106 0.30 -0.51 0.48
CA ASP A 106 0.30 0.95 0.68
C ASP A 106 0.15 1.72 -0.63
N LEU A 107 0.87 1.35 -1.70
CA LEU A 107 0.74 2.02 -2.99
C LEU A 107 -0.66 1.85 -3.59
N LYS A 108 -1.30 0.68 -3.39
CA LYS A 108 -2.69 0.45 -3.83
C LYS A 108 -3.68 1.29 -3.04
N LEU A 109 -3.52 1.36 -1.73
CA LEU A 109 -4.37 2.20 -0.88
C LEU A 109 -4.27 3.67 -1.28
N VAL A 110 -3.06 4.20 -1.47
CA VAL A 110 -2.85 5.57 -1.97
C VAL A 110 -3.51 5.75 -3.34
N SER A 111 -3.31 4.82 -4.27
CA SER A 111 -3.98 4.87 -5.59
C SER A 111 -5.50 4.86 -5.49
N ARG A 112 -6.08 4.19 -4.49
CA ARG A 112 -7.54 4.11 -4.30
C ARG A 112 -8.10 5.40 -3.73
N VAL A 113 -7.39 6.01 -2.78
CA VAL A 113 -7.74 7.32 -2.19
C VAL A 113 -7.73 8.41 -3.25
N LEU A 114 -6.68 8.46 -4.08
CA LEU A 114 -6.58 9.43 -5.19
C LEU A 114 -7.67 9.27 -6.28
N ARG A 115 -8.41 8.16 -6.28
CA ARG A 115 -9.54 7.89 -7.20
C ARG A 115 -10.90 8.07 -6.54
N MET A 116 -10.97 8.58 -5.33
CA MET A 116 -12.25 8.94 -4.70
C MET A 116 -12.87 10.11 -5.47
N SER A 117 -14.20 10.13 -5.57
CA SER A 117 -14.93 11.20 -6.27
C SER A 117 -14.75 12.57 -5.63
N ARG A 118 -14.45 12.60 -4.33
CA ARG A 118 -14.11 13.81 -3.56
C ARG A 118 -12.91 13.48 -2.69
N ILE A 119 -11.90 14.36 -2.70
CA ILE A 119 -10.68 14.19 -1.89
C ILE A 119 -10.48 15.41 -1.00
N THR A 120 -10.16 15.17 0.27
CA THR A 120 -9.87 16.23 1.25
C THR A 120 -8.38 16.49 1.35
N SER A 121 -7.98 17.68 1.80
CA SER A 121 -6.58 18.04 2.01
C SER A 121 -5.89 17.11 3.03
N ASP A 122 -6.62 16.61 4.03
CA ASP A 122 -6.09 15.64 5.00
C ASP A 122 -5.81 14.29 4.35
N GLN A 123 -6.66 13.84 3.43
CA GLN A 123 -6.42 12.63 2.63
C GLN A 123 -5.21 12.80 1.71
N LEU A 124 -4.98 13.98 1.14
CA LEU A 124 -3.79 14.27 0.34
C LEU A 124 -2.52 14.25 1.20
N ARG A 125 -2.57 14.90 2.37
CA ARG A 125 -1.46 14.89 3.33
C ARG A 125 -1.16 13.47 3.79
N TRP A 126 -2.19 12.65 4.01
CA TRP A 126 -2.04 11.24 4.32
C TRP A 126 -1.37 10.49 3.17
N CYS A 127 -1.81 10.67 1.92
CA CYS A 127 -1.20 10.06 0.74
C CYS A 127 0.29 10.41 0.64
N HIS A 128 0.63 11.69 0.75
CA HIS A 128 2.02 12.16 0.74
C HIS A 128 2.85 11.52 1.85
N LYS A 129 2.37 11.53 3.10
CA LYS A 129 3.05 10.94 4.26
C LYS A 129 3.19 9.42 4.13
N LYS A 130 2.19 8.75 3.55
CA LYS A 130 2.21 7.30 3.33
C LYS A 130 3.26 6.94 2.29
N LEU A 131 3.33 7.69 1.19
CA LEU A 131 4.36 7.51 0.17
C LEU A 131 5.75 7.83 0.71
N SER A 132 5.94 8.89 1.50
CA SER A 132 7.27 9.29 1.99
C SER A 132 7.96 8.20 2.83
N LYS A 133 7.18 7.33 3.47
CA LYS A 133 7.65 6.18 4.25
C LYS A 133 8.15 5.01 3.40
N ILE A 134 7.95 5.05 2.08
CA ILE A 134 8.43 4.05 1.13
C ILE A 134 9.60 4.65 0.36
N THR A 135 10.80 4.15 0.64
CA THR A 135 12.04 4.63 0.04
C THR A 135 12.75 3.53 -0.72
N PHE A 136 13.53 3.94 -1.73
CA PHE A 136 14.28 3.03 -2.59
C PHE A 136 15.73 3.51 -2.65
N SER A 137 16.65 2.74 -2.05
CA SER A 137 18.09 3.02 -2.04
C SER A 137 18.85 1.85 -2.67
N GLU A 138 19.71 2.10 -3.67
CA GLU A 138 20.59 1.08 -4.28
C GLU A 138 19.91 -0.26 -4.62
N ARG A 139 18.65 -0.21 -5.11
CA ARG A 139 17.78 -1.37 -5.41
C ARG A 139 17.20 -2.12 -4.22
N LYS A 140 17.38 -1.62 -3.00
CA LYS A 140 16.65 -2.07 -1.80
C LYS A 140 15.44 -1.18 -1.57
N LEU A 141 14.34 -1.85 -1.28
CA LEU A 141 13.14 -1.23 -0.75
C LEU A 141 13.32 -1.08 0.76
N HIS A 142 12.92 0.06 1.31
CA HIS A 142 12.77 0.24 2.74
C HIS A 142 11.43 0.89 3.01
N ARG A 143 10.67 0.29 3.93
CA ARG A 143 9.37 0.79 4.36
C ARG A 143 9.39 1.05 5.86
N GLU A 144 9.14 2.29 6.24
CA GLU A 144 8.93 2.62 7.65
C GLU A 144 7.56 2.11 8.12
N PRO A 145 7.47 1.50 9.32
CA PRO A 145 6.19 1.11 9.90
C PRO A 145 5.22 2.29 10.00
N SER A 146 3.94 2.03 9.72
CA SER A 146 2.90 3.03 9.81
C SER A 146 1.61 2.39 10.30
N PHE A 147 1.23 2.72 11.53
CA PHE A 147 0.03 2.16 12.19
C PHE A 147 -1.29 2.62 11.56
N LEU A 148 -1.28 3.76 10.87
CA LEU A 148 -2.46 4.27 10.16
C LEU A 148 -2.52 3.66 8.74
N LEU A 149 -3.37 2.65 8.57
CA LEU A 149 -3.63 2.02 7.27
C LEU A 149 -4.52 2.86 6.36
N PHE A 150 -5.32 3.77 6.93
CA PHE A 150 -6.28 4.58 6.19
C PHE A 150 -6.15 6.08 6.54
N PRO A 151 -6.60 6.98 5.64
CA PRO A 151 -6.73 8.39 5.96
C PRO A 151 -7.67 8.57 7.16
N CYS A 152 -7.28 9.43 8.09
CA CYS A 152 -8.09 9.87 9.22
C CYS A 152 -8.45 11.34 9.04
#